data_AF-A0A969WD04-F1
#
_entry.id   AF-A0A969WD04-F1
#
_cell.length_a   1.000
_cell.length_b   1.000
_cell.length_c   1.000
_cell.angle_alpha   90.00
_cell.angle_beta   90.00
_cell.angle_gamma   90.00
#
_symmetry.space_group_name_H-M   'P 1'
#
loop_
_entity.id
_entity.type
_entity.pdbx_description
1 polymer ?
#
loop_
_entity_poly.entity_id
_entity_poly.type
_entity_poly.pdbx_seq_one_letter_code
_entity_poly.pdbx_strand_id
1 'polypeptide(L)' 'MLFEEWMQSVDQVVGNIAFGLSVYDLPDIDFRSLYDAGETAQTAAEEALAAADFPFDDLVYLD' A
#
# COMPACT_ATOMS: atom_id res chain seq x y z
N MET A 1 9.81 -8.85 11.79
CA MET A 1 8.50 -9.01 11.15
C MET A 1 8.67 -10.04 10.05
N LEU A 2 7.68 -10.88 9.82
CA LEU A 2 7.63 -11.77 8.66
C LEU A 2 7.03 -11.04 7.45
N PHE A 3 7.32 -11.51 6.24
CA PHE A 3 6.74 -10.94 5.02
C PHE A 3 5.20 -10.90 5.05
N GLU A 4 4.57 -11.96 5.56
CA GLU A 4 3.11 -12.04 5.68
C GLU A 4 2.54 -11.01 6.67
N GLU A 5 3.20 -10.79 7.80
CA GLU A 5 2.81 -9.76 8.79
C GLU A 5 2.99 -8.35 8.23
N TRP A 6 4.03 -8.15 7.42
CA TRP A 6 4.28 -6.89 6.73
C TRP A 6 3.22 -6.65 5.65
N MET A 7 2.84 -7.67 4.86
CA MET A 7 1.75 -7.58 3.88
C MET A 7 0.40 -7.25 4.51
N GLN A 8 0.09 -7.81 5.69
CA GLN A 8 -1.10 -7.41 6.45
C GLN A 8 -1.05 -5.92 6.84
N SER A 9 0.13 -5.40 7.16
CA SER A 9 0.31 -3.98 7.46
C SER A 9 0.14 -3.11 6.21
N VAL A 10 0.66 -3.55 5.05
CA VAL A 10 0.46 -2.86 3.77
C VAL A 10 -1.03 -2.79 3.42
N ASP A 11 -1.74 -3.91 3.52
CA ASP A 11 -3.18 -3.98 3.25
C ASP A 11 -3.98 -3.03 4.16
N GLN A 12 -3.65 -3.00 5.45
CA GLN A 12 -4.27 -2.08 6.39
C GLN A 12 -4.02 -0.62 6.01
N VAL A 13 -2.81 -0.28 5.56
CA VAL A 13 -2.48 1.09 5.14
C VAL A 13 -3.21 1.46 3.85
N VAL A 14 -3.27 0.56 2.87
CA VAL A 14 -4.08 0.74 1.65
C VAL A 14 -5.53 1.04 2.03
N GLY A 15 -6.13 0.25 2.91
CA GLY A 15 -7.52 0.46 3.36
C GLY A 15 -7.73 1.76 4.16
N ASN A 16 -6.68 2.27 4.82
CA ASN A 16 -6.72 3.56 5.51
C ASN A 16 -6.61 4.75 4.54
N ILE A 17 -5.78 4.63 3.50
CA ILE A 17 -5.58 5.68 2.48
C ILE A 17 -6.78 5.72 1.53
N ALA A 18 -7.17 4.56 1.04
CA ALA A 18 -8.24 4.37 0.08
C ALA A 18 -9.33 3.50 0.72
N PHE A 19 -10.31 4.17 1.34
CA PHE A 19 -11.35 3.48 2.11
C PHE A 19 -12.10 2.44 1.27
N GLY A 20 -12.03 1.19 1.69
CA GLY A 20 -12.69 0.07 1.02
C GLY A 20 -11.87 -0.61 -0.08
N LEU A 21 -10.61 -0.23 -0.28
CA LEU A 21 -9.66 -0.97 -1.13
C LEU A 21 -8.77 -1.88 -0.29
N SER A 22 -8.40 -3.01 -0.89
CA SER A 22 -7.39 -3.93 -0.37
C SER A 22 -6.19 -3.95 -1.31
N VAL A 23 -5.00 -4.21 -0.78
CA VAL A 23 -3.80 -4.40 -1.61
C VAL A 23 -3.97 -5.54 -2.61
N TYR A 24 -4.82 -6.53 -2.31
CA TYR A 24 -5.11 -7.66 -3.18
C TYR A 24 -6.01 -7.29 -4.39
N ASP A 25 -6.66 -6.13 -4.35
CA ASP A 25 -7.47 -5.59 -5.45
C ASP A 25 -6.66 -4.65 -6.36
N LEU A 26 -5.42 -4.32 -5.96
CA LEU A 26 -4.52 -3.43 -6.69
C LEU A 26 -3.63 -4.22 -7.68
N PRO A 27 -3.01 -3.53 -8.66
CA PRO A 27 -2.04 -4.15 -9.55
C PRO A 27 -0.90 -4.81 -8.77
N ASP A 28 -0.45 -5.95 -9.29
CA ASP A 28 0.66 -6.68 -8.68
C ASP A 28 1.95 -5.87 -8.83
N ILE A 29 2.56 -5.52 -7.69
CA ILE A 29 3.89 -4.91 -7.61
C ILE A 29 4.81 -5.85 -6.88
N ASP A 30 6.12 -5.69 -7.07
CA ASP A 30 7.12 -6.55 -6.42
C ASP A 30 7.31 -6.19 -4.94
N PHE A 31 6.29 -6.53 -4.14
CA PHE A 31 6.27 -6.38 -2.68
C PHE A 31 7.43 -7.10 -2.03
N ARG A 32 7.93 -8.17 -2.65
CA ARG A 32 9.04 -8.93 -2.09
C ARG A 32 10.33 -8.13 -2.15
N SER A 33 10.61 -7.49 -3.28
CA SER A 33 11.77 -6.59 -3.40
C SER A 33 11.69 -5.40 -2.45
N LEU A 34 10.51 -4.79 -2.27
CA LEU A 34 10.32 -3.69 -1.31
C LEU A 34 10.57 -4.15 0.13
N TYR A 35 10.05 -5.31 0.50
CA TYR A 35 10.27 -5.90 1.82
C TYR A 35 11.75 -6.23 2.07
N ASP A 36 12.42 -6.86 1.09
CA ASP A 36 13.84 -7.22 1.20
C ASP A 36 14.75 -5.96 1.19
N ALA A 37 14.31 -4.86 0.58
CA ALA A 37 14.95 -3.54 0.66
C ALA A 37 14.74 -2.85 2.03
N GLY A 38 13.81 -3.34 2.85
CA GLY A 38 13.48 -2.78 4.16
C GLY A 38 12.52 -1.60 4.10
N GLU A 39 11.74 -1.48 3.03
CA GLU A 39 10.75 -0.42 2.87
C GLU A 39 9.61 -0.54 3.89
N THR A 40 9.01 0.61 4.20
CA THR A 40 7.88 0.66 5.13
C THR A 40 6.59 0.19 4.45
N ALA A 41 5.64 -0.30 5.25
CA ALA A 41 4.32 -0.68 4.74
C ALA A 41 3.59 0.53 4.10
N GLN A 42 3.85 1.74 4.58
CA GLN A 42 3.34 2.99 4.01
C GLN A 42 3.85 3.19 2.58
N THR A 43 5.17 3.12 2.39
CA THR A 43 5.81 3.28 1.07
C THR A 43 5.28 2.25 0.07
N ALA A 44 5.18 0.98 0.47
CA ALA A 44 4.66 -0.06 -0.41
C ALA A 44 3.17 0.11 -0.75
N ALA A 45 2.35 0.59 0.20
CA ALA A 45 0.95 0.90 -0.05
C ALA A 45 0.79 2.07 -1.03
N GLU A 46 1.62 3.11 -0.88
CA GLU A 46 1.65 4.25 -1.81
C GLU A 46 2.09 3.82 -3.22
N GLU A 47 3.12 2.97 -3.35
CA GLU A 47 3.52 2.43 -4.64
C GLU A 47 2.43 1.58 -5.29
N ALA A 48 1.73 0.74 -4.52
CA ALA A 48 0.64 -0.09 -5.03
C ALA A 48 -0.54 0.77 -5.53
N LEU A 49 -0.90 1.81 -4.78
CA LEU A 49 -1.94 2.75 -5.16
C LEU A 49 -1.53 3.61 -6.36
N ALA A 50 -0.27 4.04 -6.44
CA ALA A 50 0.26 4.76 -7.59
C ALA A 50 0.26 3.89 -8.86
N ALA A 51 0.62 2.61 -8.75
CA ALA A 51 0.53 1.66 -9.85
C ALA A 51 -0.92 1.44 -10.33
N ALA A 52 -1.91 1.63 -9.45
CA ALA A 52 -3.33 1.57 -9.75
C ALA A 52 -3.91 2.86 -10.36
N ASP A 53 -3.08 3.86 -10.67
CA ASP A 53 -3.50 5.21 -11.03
C ASP A 53 -4.45 5.84 -9.99
N PHE A 54 -4.29 5.49 -8.70
CA PHE A 54 -5.12 6.04 -7.64
C PHE A 54 -4.86 7.55 -7.49
N PRO A 55 -5.89 8.41 -7.52
CA PRO A 55 -5.72 9.85 -7.43
C PRO A 55 -5.44 10.28 -5.99
N PHE A 56 -4.15 10.39 -5.63
CA PHE A 56 -3.74 10.93 -4.33
C PHE A 56 -4.10 12.42 -4.16
N ASP A 57 -4.28 13.17 -5.26
CA ASP A 57 -4.64 14.59 -5.23
C ASP A 57 -6.05 14.86 -4.67
N ASP A 58 -6.95 13.88 -4.70
CA ASP A 58 -8.30 13.98 -4.13
C ASP A 58 -8.36 13.59 -2.64
N LEU A 59 -7.27 13.04 -2.10
CA LEU A 59 -7.10 12.82 -0.66
C LEU A 59 -6.69 14.14 0.01
N VAL A 60 -7.60 15.12 -0.03
CA VAL A 60 -7.54 16.26 0.87
C VAL A 60 -7.53 15.65 2.27
N TYR A 61 -6.36 15.67 2.92
CA TYR A 61 -6.18 15.29 4.32
C TYR A 61 -7.32 15.93 5.11
N LEU A 62 -8.30 15.12 5.49
CA LEU A 62 -9.39 15.52 6.37
C LEU A 62 -8.76 15.77 7.74
N ASP A 63 -8.27 16.99 7.91
CA ASP A 63 -7.80 17.59 9.16
C ASP A 63 -8.95 17.66 10.19
#